data_AF-A0A9W4RMN3-F1
#
_entry.id   AF-A0A9W4RMN3-F1
#
_cell.length_a   1.000
_cell.length_b   1.000
_cell.length_c   1.000
_cell.angle_alpha   90.00
_cell.angle_beta   90.00
_cell.angle_gamma   90.00
#
_symmetry.space_group_name_H-M   'P 1'
#
loop_
_entity.id
_entity.type
_entity.pdbx_description
1 polymer ?
#
loop_
_entity_poly.entity_id
_entity_poly.type
_entity_poly.pdbx_seq_one_letter_code
_entity_poly.pdbx_strand_id
1 'polypeptide(L)'
;IRDHDNITMASPAALTDSVEVYETVETNITETIEVTSVNKAGKTQVEKVVVELPAYHTAPPWQLLWDDLKLFILKAYKLPVVVFPLAYPHRGHTRYPPLDQAWVPHMIRFGAINRAVTYFQERFQHIIDPHYPSGEMDELYPSVGNLICLAAHTVLIATQLAFLLSLPFIATFPFTAVLPYAIAFVTINYLACIPLNAGVKGGVLESHQITESENWVKHENEKWIFLNGVSVGSHWLQGNLNRLSRTFHRPITGVHNKTAGVIFDTIQCLVERCFYFGTTDTRECYALIAGAVADPAKDRVVLILHSQGGLEGSIILDWLLSHCARKDLKKLEIYTFGNAANHFNNPKIDEGEYVVGHIEHYANDGDFVAEWGVTHFKSLISEQTKEAKNHSKKSHRHKRQSHETAIASILGVTPRQNNFNGLLFKNKGKWGHLLNQHYLDRILPLNNTLTGVVEGKEGRGHKYFLDATMVQGRGLRKGDKNKVANESRLWQYINGREPGMVNGN
;
A
#
# COMPACT_ATOMS: atom_id res chain seq x y z
N ILE A 1 12.39 -31.39 40.93
CA ILE A 1 12.34 -29.91 40.82
C ILE A 1 12.85 -29.61 39.41
N ARG A 2 11.95 -29.74 38.41
CA ARG A 2 11.17 -28.66 37.76
C ARG A 2 12.06 -27.80 36.86
N ASP A 3 11.82 -27.51 35.59
CA ASP A 3 10.84 -27.88 34.57
C ASP A 3 11.60 -27.64 33.25
N HIS A 4 11.70 -28.63 32.37
CA HIS A 4 12.18 -28.40 31.00
C HIS A 4 10.94 -28.14 30.14
N ASP A 5 10.79 -26.89 29.72
CA ASP A 5 9.71 -26.41 28.88
C ASP A 5 9.55 -27.26 27.61
N ASN A 6 8.45 -28.01 27.58
CA ASN A 6 7.88 -28.58 26.36
C ASN A 6 7.45 -27.41 25.45
N ILE A 7 8.37 -26.91 24.64
CA ILE A 7 8.04 -26.14 23.44
C ILE A 7 7.37 -27.13 22.48
N THR A 8 6.05 -27.22 22.59
CA THR A 8 5.21 -27.88 21.58
C THR A 8 5.37 -27.08 20.30
N MET A 9 6.24 -27.56 19.40
CA MET A 9 6.26 -27.10 18.02
C MET A 9 4.87 -27.37 17.44
N ALA A 10 4.11 -26.30 17.22
CA ALA A 10 2.87 -26.39 16.47
C ALA A 10 3.16 -27.04 15.11
N SER A 11 2.36 -28.03 14.74
CA SER A 11 2.40 -28.69 13.43
C SER A 11 2.50 -27.65 12.29
N PRO A 12 3.30 -27.89 11.23
CA PRO A 12 3.43 -26.97 10.09
C PRO A 12 2.11 -26.54 9.46
N ALA A 13 1.06 -27.37 9.58
CA ALA A 13 -0.29 -27.05 9.10
C ALA A 13 -0.98 -25.94 9.92
N ALA A 14 -0.70 -25.82 11.22
CA ALA A 14 -1.32 -24.82 12.10
C ALA A 14 -0.76 -23.39 11.92
N LEU A 15 0.40 -23.25 11.27
CA LEU A 15 1.06 -21.96 11.03
C LEU A 15 0.54 -21.21 9.79
N THR A 16 -0.26 -21.86 8.94
CA THR A 16 -0.69 -21.33 7.62
C THR A 16 -1.88 -20.37 7.66
N ASP A 17 -2.53 -20.22 8.82
CA ASP A 17 -3.72 -19.38 9.04
C ASP A 17 -3.49 -18.32 10.14
N SER A 18 -2.25 -17.84 10.27
CA SER A 18 -1.88 -16.84 11.28
C SER A 18 -1.53 -15.49 10.65
N VAL A 19 -1.90 -14.41 11.33
CA VAL A 19 -1.58 -13.04 10.92
C VAL A 19 -0.52 -12.49 11.85
N GLU A 20 0.66 -12.20 11.30
CA GLU A 20 1.75 -11.59 12.06
C GLU A 20 1.50 -10.10 12.20
N VAL A 21 1.44 -9.62 13.44
CA VAL A 21 1.22 -8.21 13.74
C VAL A 21 2.53 -7.56 14.17
N TYR A 22 2.85 -6.42 13.57
CA TYR A 22 4.01 -5.59 13.90
C TYR A 22 3.56 -4.19 14.31
N GLU A 23 3.89 -3.81 15.54
CA GLU A 23 3.66 -2.48 16.07
C GLU A 23 4.96 -1.66 15.98
N THR A 24 4.82 -0.35 15.76
CA THR A 24 5.97 0.55 15.83
C THR A 24 6.28 0.83 17.29
N VAL A 25 7.44 0.38 17.76
CA VAL A 25 7.98 0.83 19.04
C VAL A 25 8.87 2.03 18.74
N GLU A 26 8.35 3.24 18.97
CA GLU A 26 9.17 4.44 18.87
C GLU A 26 10.27 4.39 19.95
N THR A 27 11.52 4.41 19.49
CA THR A 27 12.68 4.65 20.35
C THR A 27 13.36 5.91 19.86
N ASN A 28 13.21 7.01 20.60
CA ASN A 28 13.95 8.23 20.32
C ASN A 28 15.42 7.92 20.60
N ILE A 29 16.22 7.83 19.55
CA ILE A 29 17.65 7.62 19.67
C ILE A 29 18.26 8.97 20.00
N THR A 30 18.56 9.17 21.28
CA THR A 30 19.22 10.36 21.79
C THR A 30 20.73 10.15 21.80
N GLU A 31 21.49 11.10 21.23
CA GLU A 31 22.95 11.16 21.36
C GLU A 31 23.36 12.36 22.24
N THR A 32 24.49 12.26 22.93
CA THR A 32 25.04 13.40 23.69
C THR A 32 26.16 14.04 22.87
N ILE A 33 25.98 15.30 22.49
CA ILE A 33 26.98 16.09 21.76
C ILE A 33 27.65 17.07 22.71
N GLU A 34 28.97 17.19 22.61
CA GLU A 34 29.75 18.19 23.33
C GLU A 34 29.84 19.47 22.48
N VAL A 35 29.06 20.49 22.84
CA VAL A 35 29.06 21.81 22.20
C VAL A 35 30.10 22.68 22.88
N THR A 36 31.06 23.17 22.10
CA THR A 36 32.10 24.06 22.61
C THR A 36 31.73 25.51 22.30
N SER A 37 31.51 26.32 23.34
CA SER A 37 31.26 27.77 23.21
C SER A 37 32.42 28.57 23.80
N VAL A 38 32.66 29.77 23.28
CA VAL A 38 33.67 30.70 23.82
C VAL A 38 32.94 31.89 24.43
N ASN A 39 33.13 32.14 25.72
CA ASN A 39 32.46 33.25 26.39
C ASN A 39 33.12 34.60 26.04
N LYS A 40 32.48 35.72 26.41
CA LYS A 40 32.98 37.08 26.18
C LYS A 40 34.37 37.38 26.78
N ALA A 41 34.85 36.52 27.70
CA ALA A 41 36.17 36.62 28.33
C ALA A 41 37.22 35.68 27.68
N GLY A 42 36.91 35.04 26.55
CA GLY A 42 37.84 34.15 25.84
C GLY A 42 38.01 32.76 26.47
N LYS A 43 37.21 32.39 27.49
CA LYS A 43 37.22 31.05 28.07
C LYS A 43 36.30 30.11 27.30
N THR A 44 36.86 28.97 26.91
CA THR A 44 36.16 27.85 26.31
C THR A 44 35.31 27.13 27.35
N GLN A 45 34.00 27.04 27.13
CA GLN A 45 33.06 26.21 27.87
C GLN A 45 32.60 25.05 26.98
N VAL A 46 32.60 23.83 27.54
CA VAL A 46 32.08 22.63 26.87
C VAL A 46 30.78 22.25 27.56
N GLU A 47 29.67 22.35 26.83
CA GLU A 47 28.33 21.99 27.28
C GLU A 47 27.91 20.66 26.64
N LYS A 48 27.30 19.77 27.42
CA LYS A 48 26.78 18.49 26.92
C LYS A 48 25.31 18.65 26.60
N VAL A 49 24.97 18.63 25.33
CA VAL A 49 23.59 18.71 24.86
C VAL A 49 23.14 17.33 24.41
N VAL A 50 22.06 16.83 25.02
CA VAL A 50 21.38 15.63 24.52
C VAL A 50 20.57 16.06 23.30
N VAL A 51 20.92 15.53 22.13
CA VAL A 51 20.21 15.77 20.88
C VAL A 51 19.43 14.52 20.48
N GLU A 52 18.26 14.75 19.92
CA GLU A 52 17.50 13.71 19.24
C GLU A 52 17.92 13.68 17.77
N LEU A 53 18.23 12.48 17.28
CA LEU A 53 18.64 12.31 15.89
C LEU A 53 17.43 12.35 14.95
N PRO A 54 17.59 12.88 13.72
CA PRO A 54 16.51 12.90 12.75
C PRO A 54 16.17 11.49 12.29
N ALA A 55 14.88 11.15 12.33
CA ALA A 55 14.37 9.83 11.95
C ALA A 55 14.36 9.55 10.42
N TYR A 56 15.09 10.35 9.64
CA TYR A 56 15.19 10.23 8.18
C TYR A 56 16.58 9.72 7.78
N HIS A 57 16.61 8.68 6.95
CA HIS A 57 17.85 8.24 6.33
C HIS A 57 18.31 9.25 5.27
N THR A 58 19.39 9.96 5.57
CA THR A 58 20.07 10.84 4.63
C THR A 58 21.34 10.18 4.13
N ALA A 59 21.46 10.00 2.82
CA ALA A 59 22.69 9.54 2.18
C ALA A 59 22.86 10.24 0.83
N PRO A 60 24.06 10.20 0.21
CA PRO A 60 24.23 10.72 -1.14
C PRO A 60 23.27 10.06 -2.15
N PRO A 61 22.80 10.79 -3.18
CA PRO A 61 21.85 10.30 -4.18
C PRO A 61 22.13 8.91 -4.75
N TRP A 62 23.38 8.63 -5.11
CA TRP A 62 23.79 7.35 -5.68
C TRP A 62 23.72 6.20 -4.68
N GLN A 63 23.96 6.46 -3.39
CA GLN A 63 23.89 5.46 -2.34
C GLN A 63 22.44 5.11 -2.01
N LEU A 64 21.55 6.11 -1.97
CA LEU A 64 20.10 5.88 -1.83
C LEU A 64 19.59 4.97 -2.94
N LEU A 65 19.87 5.32 -4.20
CA LEU A 65 19.51 4.49 -5.34
C LEU A 65 20.12 3.09 -5.27
N TRP A 66 21.41 2.98 -4.95
CA TRP A 66 22.11 1.71 -4.93
C TRP A 66 21.56 0.77 -3.86
N ASP A 67 21.36 1.26 -2.64
CA ASP A 67 20.82 0.44 -1.56
C ASP A 67 19.41 -0.06 -1.89
N ASP A 68 18.61 0.79 -2.51
CA ASP A 68 17.22 0.50 -2.82
C ASP A 68 17.07 -0.44 -4.03
N LEU A 69 17.92 -0.25 -5.04
CA LEU A 69 18.09 -1.18 -6.16
C LEU A 69 18.62 -2.54 -5.69
N LYS A 70 19.57 -2.56 -4.75
CA LYS A 70 20.07 -3.80 -4.16
C LYS A 70 18.95 -4.55 -3.44
N LEU A 71 18.11 -3.85 -2.67
CA LEU A 71 16.93 -4.45 -2.04
C LEU A 71 15.94 -4.98 -3.09
N PHE A 72 15.68 -4.19 -4.14
CA PHE A 72 14.84 -4.61 -5.27
C PHE A 72 15.34 -5.93 -5.87
N ILE A 73 16.62 -6.01 -6.23
CA ILE A 73 17.26 -7.20 -6.82
C ILE A 73 17.18 -8.39 -5.86
N LEU A 74 17.46 -8.17 -4.57
CA LEU A 74 17.41 -9.23 -3.55
C LEU A 74 16.00 -9.83 -3.41
N LYS A 75 14.95 -9.03 -3.63
CA LYS A 75 13.56 -9.45 -3.50
C LYS A 75 12.92 -9.86 -4.83
N ALA A 76 13.58 -9.62 -5.97
CA ALA A 76 13.05 -9.82 -7.31
C ALA A 76 12.53 -11.25 -7.59
N TYR A 77 13.02 -12.27 -6.89
CA TYR A 77 12.51 -13.64 -7.00
C TYR A 77 11.01 -13.78 -6.66
N LYS A 78 10.41 -12.80 -5.96
CA LYS A 78 8.97 -12.77 -5.65
C LYS A 78 8.11 -12.14 -6.76
N LEU A 79 8.72 -11.44 -7.73
CA LEU A 79 8.01 -10.73 -8.81
C LEU A 79 7.08 -11.63 -9.66
N PRO A 80 7.45 -12.87 -10.05
CA PRO A 80 6.57 -13.69 -10.88
C PRO A 80 5.19 -13.95 -10.23
N VAL A 81 5.13 -14.02 -8.90
CA VAL A 81 3.89 -14.33 -8.17
C VAL A 81 3.03 -13.09 -7.89
N VAL A 82 3.50 -11.89 -8.28
CA VAL A 82 2.71 -10.65 -8.23
C VAL A 82 1.51 -10.71 -9.19
N VAL A 83 1.71 -11.33 -10.36
CA VAL A 83 0.74 -11.33 -11.47
C VAL A 83 0.01 -12.65 -11.62
N PHE A 84 0.62 -13.78 -11.25
CA PHE A 84 -0.01 -15.09 -11.46
C PHE A 84 -0.88 -15.52 -10.27
N PRO A 85 -2.22 -15.61 -10.43
CA PRO A 85 -3.14 -16.04 -9.38
C PRO A 85 -3.14 -17.57 -9.26
N LEU A 86 -2.00 -18.17 -8.92
CA LEU A 86 -1.83 -19.64 -8.99
C LEU A 86 -2.52 -20.45 -7.88
N ALA A 87 -3.35 -19.84 -7.03
CA ALA A 87 -4.05 -20.57 -5.97
C ALA A 87 -5.26 -19.80 -5.43
N TYR A 88 -6.34 -19.70 -6.21
CA TYR A 88 -7.65 -19.34 -5.66
C TYR A 88 -8.60 -20.54 -5.61
N PRO A 89 -9.29 -20.75 -4.49
CA PRO A 89 -10.35 -21.73 -4.41
C PRO A 89 -11.51 -21.32 -5.32
N HIS A 90 -12.02 -22.29 -6.08
CA HIS A 90 -13.16 -22.13 -6.97
C HIS A 90 -14.42 -21.69 -6.21
N ARG A 91 -15.14 -20.66 -6.70
CA ARG A 91 -16.41 -20.19 -6.12
C ARG A 91 -17.63 -20.78 -6.84
N GLY A 92 -18.19 -21.88 -6.34
CA GLY A 92 -19.50 -22.40 -6.82
C GLY A 92 -20.71 -21.62 -6.26
N HIS A 93 -21.81 -21.44 -7.00
CA HIS A 93 -23.07 -20.81 -6.52
C HIS A 93 -23.05 -19.29 -6.23
N THR A 94 -22.04 -18.56 -6.69
CA THR A 94 -22.05 -17.08 -6.67
C THR A 94 -22.91 -16.57 -7.84
N ARG A 95 -23.78 -15.59 -7.57
CA ARG A 95 -24.57 -14.87 -8.59
C ARG A 95 -23.77 -13.65 -9.03
N TYR A 96 -23.04 -13.82 -10.11
CA TYR A 96 -22.32 -12.73 -10.75
C TYR A 96 -23.31 -11.83 -11.51
N PRO A 97 -23.14 -10.50 -11.46
CA PRO A 97 -23.88 -9.59 -12.34
C PRO A 97 -23.64 -9.98 -13.81
N PRO A 98 -24.63 -9.79 -14.69
CA PRO A 98 -24.42 -9.99 -16.12
C PRO A 98 -23.35 -9.02 -16.63
N LEU A 99 -22.46 -9.51 -17.50
CA LEU A 99 -21.44 -8.68 -18.13
C LEU A 99 -22.08 -7.57 -18.98
N ASP A 100 -21.47 -6.40 -18.97
CA ASP A 100 -21.90 -5.30 -19.84
C ASP A 100 -21.73 -5.68 -21.33
N GLN A 101 -22.70 -5.26 -22.14
CA GLN A 101 -22.72 -5.43 -23.59
C GLN A 101 -22.33 -4.13 -24.33
N ALA A 102 -21.81 -3.12 -23.63
CA ALA A 102 -21.40 -1.85 -24.23
C ALA A 102 -20.37 -1.96 -25.36
N TRP A 103 -19.60 -3.06 -25.41
CA TRP A 103 -18.68 -3.36 -26.52
C TRP A 103 -19.38 -3.75 -27.82
N VAL A 104 -20.66 -4.13 -27.78
CA VAL A 104 -21.46 -4.48 -28.97
C VAL A 104 -21.99 -3.19 -29.60
N PRO A 105 -21.58 -2.84 -30.83
CA PRO A 105 -22.08 -1.65 -31.50
C PRO A 105 -23.60 -1.65 -31.59
N HIS A 106 -24.23 -0.53 -31.24
CA HIS A 106 -25.70 -0.43 -31.20
C HIS A 106 -26.36 -0.79 -32.55
N MET A 107 -25.65 -0.54 -33.66
CA MET A 107 -26.12 -0.82 -35.03
C MET A 107 -26.37 -2.30 -35.31
N ILE A 108 -25.68 -3.21 -34.61
CA ILE A 108 -25.82 -4.66 -34.79
C ILE A 108 -26.57 -5.34 -33.64
N ARG A 109 -27.04 -4.56 -32.65
CA ARG A 109 -27.74 -5.06 -31.47
C ARG A 109 -29.24 -5.30 -31.76
N PHE A 110 -29.55 -6.10 -32.77
CA PHE A 110 -30.91 -6.55 -33.07
C PHE A 110 -31.20 -7.92 -32.43
N GLY A 111 -32.49 -8.24 -32.23
CA GLY A 111 -32.95 -9.27 -31.29
C GLY A 111 -32.33 -10.66 -31.43
N ALA A 112 -31.98 -11.10 -32.64
CA ALA A 112 -31.30 -12.39 -32.85
C ALA A 112 -29.84 -12.36 -32.40
N ILE A 113 -29.08 -11.31 -32.76
CA ILE A 113 -27.69 -11.12 -32.33
C ILE A 113 -27.64 -10.88 -30.82
N ASN A 114 -28.56 -10.07 -30.26
CA ASN A 114 -28.59 -9.82 -28.83
C ASN A 114 -28.81 -11.11 -28.02
N ARG A 115 -29.73 -11.97 -28.47
CA ARG A 115 -29.94 -13.30 -27.85
C ARG A 115 -28.72 -14.20 -27.97
N ALA A 116 -28.06 -14.21 -29.13
CA ALA A 116 -26.84 -14.98 -29.33
C ALA A 116 -25.71 -14.49 -28.42
N VAL A 117 -25.45 -13.17 -28.38
CA VAL A 117 -24.45 -12.54 -27.50
C VAL A 117 -24.74 -12.87 -26.04
N THR A 118 -25.99 -12.68 -25.59
CA THR A 118 -26.39 -12.98 -24.21
C THR A 118 -26.16 -14.46 -23.89
N TYR A 119 -26.57 -15.38 -24.77
CA TYR A 119 -26.34 -16.81 -24.61
C TYR A 119 -24.85 -17.17 -24.51
N PHE A 120 -24.00 -16.61 -25.38
CA PHE A 120 -22.56 -16.84 -25.33
C PHE A 120 -21.93 -16.23 -24.06
N GLN A 121 -22.35 -15.05 -23.65
CA GLN A 121 -21.89 -14.41 -22.41
C GLN A 121 -22.28 -15.24 -21.19
N GLU A 122 -23.53 -15.70 -21.07
CA GLU A 122 -23.97 -16.55 -19.95
C GLU A 122 -23.15 -17.85 -19.88
N ARG A 123 -22.89 -18.49 -21.04
CA ARG A 123 -22.05 -19.69 -21.11
C ARG A 123 -20.61 -19.41 -20.72
N PHE A 124 -20.06 -18.27 -21.14
CA PHE A 124 -18.72 -17.84 -20.78
C PHE A 124 -18.60 -17.56 -19.28
N GLN A 125 -19.52 -16.76 -18.73
CA GLN A 125 -19.60 -16.44 -17.30
C GLN A 125 -19.70 -17.70 -16.45
N HIS A 126 -20.52 -18.68 -16.85
CA HIS A 126 -20.63 -19.95 -16.13
C HIS A 126 -19.29 -20.72 -16.05
N ILE A 127 -18.43 -20.60 -17.07
CA ILE A 127 -17.12 -21.29 -17.10
C ILE A 127 -16.06 -20.48 -16.36
N ILE A 128 -16.05 -19.15 -16.54
CA ILE A 128 -14.97 -18.27 -16.13
C ILE A 128 -15.19 -17.73 -14.71
N ASP A 129 -16.37 -17.21 -14.39
CA ASP A 129 -16.62 -16.46 -13.16
C ASP A 129 -16.21 -17.21 -11.88
N PRO A 130 -16.40 -18.54 -11.75
CA PRO A 130 -15.97 -19.27 -10.56
C PRO A 130 -14.46 -19.22 -10.26
N HIS A 131 -13.62 -18.83 -11.23
CA HIS A 131 -12.17 -18.64 -11.07
C HIS A 131 -11.78 -17.22 -10.64
N TYR A 132 -12.73 -16.28 -10.67
CA TYR A 132 -12.51 -14.87 -10.38
C TYR A 132 -13.42 -14.43 -9.22
N PRO A 133 -12.87 -14.35 -7.99
CA PRO A 133 -13.66 -14.12 -6.80
C PRO A 133 -14.52 -12.85 -6.83
N SER A 134 -14.06 -11.80 -7.53
CA SER A 134 -14.78 -10.52 -7.66
C SER A 134 -15.45 -10.34 -9.03
N GLY A 135 -15.44 -11.37 -9.89
CA GLY A 135 -16.01 -11.32 -11.23
C GLY A 135 -15.27 -10.34 -12.15
N GLU A 136 -16.00 -9.54 -12.92
CA GLU A 136 -15.45 -8.55 -13.85
C GLU A 136 -14.62 -7.46 -13.15
N MET A 137 -14.84 -7.23 -11.86
CA MET A 137 -14.02 -6.35 -11.04
C MET A 137 -12.69 -7.00 -10.63
N ASP A 138 -12.22 -8.08 -11.26
CA ASP A 138 -10.86 -8.60 -11.11
C ASP A 138 -10.02 -8.21 -12.33
N GLU A 139 -8.77 -7.76 -12.13
CA GLU A 139 -7.93 -7.19 -13.21
C GLU A 139 -7.59 -8.21 -14.30
N LEU A 140 -7.59 -9.49 -13.94
CA LEU A 140 -7.28 -10.62 -14.81
C LEU A 140 -8.52 -11.31 -15.33
N TYR A 141 -9.72 -10.82 -14.96
CA TYR A 141 -10.96 -11.34 -15.53
C TYR A 141 -10.94 -11.11 -17.04
N PRO A 142 -11.24 -12.11 -17.88
CA PRO A 142 -11.13 -12.00 -19.33
C PRO A 142 -12.26 -11.17 -19.97
N SER A 143 -12.52 -9.97 -19.44
CA SER A 143 -13.36 -8.94 -20.08
C SER A 143 -12.58 -8.27 -21.21
N VAL A 144 -13.31 -7.65 -22.14
CA VAL A 144 -12.68 -6.91 -23.25
C VAL A 144 -11.76 -5.81 -22.73
N GLY A 145 -12.17 -5.07 -21.71
CA GLY A 145 -11.36 -4.00 -21.10
C GLY A 145 -10.05 -4.53 -20.50
N ASN A 146 -10.12 -5.58 -19.69
CA ASN A 146 -8.93 -6.20 -19.10
C ASN A 146 -8.01 -6.81 -20.15
N LEU A 147 -8.55 -7.47 -21.18
CA LEU A 147 -7.74 -8.03 -22.28
C LEU A 147 -6.99 -6.94 -23.05
N ILE A 148 -7.63 -5.78 -23.29
CA ILE A 148 -6.96 -4.62 -23.90
C ILE A 148 -5.85 -4.11 -22.99
N CYS A 149 -6.10 -3.94 -21.69
CA CYS A 149 -5.09 -3.51 -20.72
C CYS A 149 -3.91 -4.49 -20.67
N LEU A 150 -4.16 -5.80 -20.60
CA LEU A 150 -3.14 -6.84 -20.58
C LEU A 150 -2.32 -6.85 -21.87
N ALA A 151 -2.96 -6.73 -23.03
CA ALA A 151 -2.27 -6.67 -24.31
C ALA A 151 -1.37 -5.42 -24.41
N ALA A 152 -1.89 -4.26 -24.06
CA ALA A 152 -1.13 -3.02 -24.04
C ALA A 152 0.06 -3.08 -23.07
N HIS A 153 -0.14 -3.54 -21.83
CA HIS A 153 0.97 -3.71 -20.88
C HIS A 153 1.99 -4.74 -21.35
N THR A 154 1.59 -5.82 -22.03
CA THR A 154 2.52 -6.80 -22.62
C THR A 154 3.40 -6.14 -23.68
N VAL A 155 2.82 -5.35 -24.57
CA VAL A 155 3.56 -4.59 -25.60
C VAL A 155 4.48 -3.54 -24.95
N LEU A 156 3.99 -2.82 -23.94
CA LEU A 156 4.78 -1.83 -23.20
C LEU A 156 5.96 -2.49 -22.50
N ILE A 157 5.78 -3.62 -21.81
CA ILE A 157 6.86 -4.36 -21.17
C ILE A 157 7.93 -4.75 -22.20
N ALA A 158 7.54 -5.34 -23.34
CA ALA A 158 8.48 -5.76 -24.36
C ALA A 158 9.27 -4.57 -24.95
N THR A 159 8.57 -3.47 -25.26
CA THR A 159 9.20 -2.28 -25.86
C THR A 159 10.06 -1.50 -24.87
N GLN A 160 9.62 -1.35 -23.61
CA GLN A 160 10.38 -0.69 -22.54
C GLN A 160 11.65 -1.47 -22.18
N LEU A 161 11.55 -2.80 -22.08
CA LEU A 161 12.73 -3.64 -21.86
C LEU A 161 13.70 -3.55 -23.04
N ALA A 162 13.20 -3.60 -24.28
CA ALA A 162 14.05 -3.42 -25.47
C ALA A 162 14.75 -2.06 -25.46
N PHE A 163 14.04 -0.98 -25.09
CA PHE A 163 14.63 0.34 -24.92
C PHE A 163 15.73 0.35 -23.86
N LEU A 164 15.47 -0.16 -22.65
CA LEU A 164 16.47 -0.22 -21.58
C LEU A 164 17.70 -1.04 -21.97
N LEU A 165 17.50 -2.19 -22.61
CA LEU A 165 18.58 -3.06 -23.10
C LEU A 165 19.38 -2.40 -24.23
N SER A 166 18.78 -1.49 -25.00
CA SER A 166 19.47 -0.73 -26.05
C SER A 166 20.37 0.37 -25.50
N LEU A 167 20.11 0.89 -24.28
CA LEU A 167 20.82 2.06 -23.74
C LEU A 167 22.34 1.88 -23.65
N PRO A 168 22.91 0.76 -23.15
CA PRO A 168 24.36 0.58 -23.09
C PRO A 168 25.03 0.59 -24.47
N PHE A 169 24.34 0.07 -25.49
CA PHE A 169 24.84 0.07 -26.87
C PHE A 169 24.74 1.47 -27.49
N ILE A 170 23.59 2.12 -27.33
CA ILE A 170 23.32 3.45 -27.90
C ILE A 170 24.18 4.53 -27.23
N ALA A 171 24.57 4.35 -25.96
CA ALA A 171 25.49 5.26 -25.28
C ALA A 171 26.87 5.39 -25.96
N THR A 172 27.23 4.49 -26.89
CA THR A 172 28.47 4.60 -27.69
C THR A 172 28.35 5.57 -28.88
N PHE A 173 27.13 6.00 -29.23
CA PHE A 173 26.85 6.90 -30.33
C PHE A 173 26.95 8.38 -29.89
N PRO A 174 27.15 9.33 -30.84
CA PRO A 174 27.15 10.75 -30.52
C PRO A 174 25.80 11.18 -29.94
N PHE A 175 25.83 12.15 -29.01
CA PHE A 175 24.65 12.66 -28.32
C PHE A 175 23.53 13.13 -29.27
N THR A 176 23.90 13.60 -30.46
CA THR A 176 22.97 14.01 -31.53
C THR A 176 22.13 12.86 -32.09
N ALA A 177 22.55 11.60 -31.94
CA ALA A 177 21.77 10.41 -32.29
C ALA A 177 21.01 9.86 -31.07
N VAL A 178 21.66 9.86 -29.89
CA VAL A 178 21.09 9.34 -28.65
C VAL A 178 19.87 10.15 -28.19
N LEU A 179 19.97 11.48 -28.22
CA LEU A 179 18.91 12.34 -27.70
C LEU A 179 17.62 12.22 -28.51
N PRO A 180 17.61 12.31 -29.86
CA PRO A 180 16.39 12.11 -30.64
C PRO A 180 15.80 10.71 -30.48
N TYR A 181 16.64 9.67 -30.37
CA TYR A 181 16.16 8.31 -30.10
C TYR A 181 15.39 8.22 -28.78
N ALA A 182 15.97 8.76 -27.69
CA ALA A 182 15.33 8.78 -26.38
C ALA A 182 14.03 9.58 -26.40
N ILE A 183 14.02 10.76 -27.02
CA ILE A 183 12.82 11.60 -27.17
C ILE A 183 11.74 10.86 -27.97
N ALA A 184 12.11 10.24 -29.09
CA ALA A 184 11.17 9.49 -29.93
C ALA A 184 10.56 8.33 -29.16
N PHE A 185 11.36 7.54 -28.44
CA PHE A 185 10.87 6.43 -27.64
C PHE A 185 9.92 6.91 -26.53
N VAL A 186 10.33 7.90 -25.74
CA VAL A 186 9.50 8.45 -24.65
C VAL A 186 8.18 8.99 -25.20
N THR A 187 8.22 9.69 -26.35
CA THR A 187 7.02 10.22 -27.00
C THR A 187 6.09 9.09 -27.45
N ILE A 188 6.60 8.06 -28.13
CA ILE A 188 5.80 6.92 -28.58
C ILE A 188 5.21 6.16 -27.40
N ASN A 189 5.99 5.92 -26.34
CA ASN A 189 5.52 5.27 -25.12
C ASN A 189 4.39 6.08 -24.47
N TYR A 190 4.56 7.40 -24.36
CA TYR A 190 3.54 8.28 -23.82
C TYR A 190 2.24 8.21 -24.64
N LEU A 191 2.34 8.29 -25.97
CA LEU A 191 1.18 8.17 -26.86
C LEU A 191 0.48 6.81 -26.73
N ALA A 192 1.25 5.72 -26.58
CA ALA A 192 0.71 4.39 -26.35
C ALA A 192 -0.02 4.25 -25.01
N CYS A 193 0.34 5.06 -24.00
CA CYS A 193 -0.31 5.08 -22.69
C CYS A 193 -1.55 5.99 -22.63
N ILE A 194 -1.79 6.86 -23.62
CA ILE A 194 -2.98 7.73 -23.63
C ILE A 194 -4.29 6.93 -23.52
N PRO A 195 -4.52 5.86 -24.32
CA PRO A 195 -5.76 5.08 -24.22
C PRO A 195 -5.93 4.39 -22.87
N LEU A 196 -4.84 3.94 -22.24
CA LEU A 196 -4.88 3.30 -20.91
C LEU A 196 -5.32 4.28 -19.81
N ASN A 197 -4.97 5.55 -19.96
CA ASN A 197 -5.29 6.61 -19.00
C ASN A 197 -6.51 7.44 -19.38
N ALA A 198 -7.14 7.15 -20.54
CA ALA A 198 -8.29 7.90 -21.02
C ALA A 198 -9.52 7.67 -20.15
N GLY A 199 -10.40 8.67 -20.05
CA GLY A 199 -11.66 8.57 -19.31
C GLY A 199 -11.63 9.15 -17.90
N VAL A 200 -10.48 9.60 -17.40
CA VAL A 200 -10.36 10.29 -16.11
C VAL A 200 -10.35 11.80 -16.30
N LYS A 201 -11.40 12.49 -15.87
CA LYS A 201 -11.49 13.96 -15.96
C LYS A 201 -10.92 14.58 -14.69
N GLY A 202 -9.94 15.47 -14.83
CA GLY A 202 -9.35 16.17 -13.68
C GLY A 202 -8.57 15.26 -12.71
N GLY A 203 -8.09 14.10 -13.18
CA GLY A 203 -7.30 13.17 -12.35
C GLY A 203 -8.10 12.37 -11.33
N VAL A 204 -9.43 12.50 -11.33
CA VAL A 204 -10.31 11.87 -10.33
C VAL A 204 -11.40 11.03 -10.98
N LEU A 205 -11.73 9.89 -10.37
CA LEU A 205 -12.88 9.05 -10.67
C LEU A 205 -13.72 8.82 -9.41
N GLU A 206 -14.99 8.47 -9.59
CA GLU A 206 -15.88 8.07 -8.50
C GLU A 206 -16.35 6.63 -8.69
N SER A 207 -16.54 5.91 -7.60
CA SER A 207 -17.14 4.57 -7.63
C SER A 207 -18.55 4.62 -8.25
N HIS A 208 -18.90 3.63 -9.06
CA HIS A 208 -20.24 3.51 -9.63
C HIS A 208 -21.27 3.13 -8.56
N GLN A 209 -22.43 3.77 -8.59
CA GLN A 209 -23.57 3.37 -7.79
C GLN A 209 -24.23 2.12 -8.40
N ILE A 210 -24.63 1.20 -7.53
CA ILE A 210 -25.42 0.01 -7.87
C ILE A 210 -26.83 0.14 -7.29
N THR A 211 -27.80 -0.64 -7.77
CA THR A 211 -29.17 -0.60 -7.26
C THR A 211 -29.24 -0.79 -5.74
N GLU A 212 -28.41 -1.67 -5.20
CA GLU A 212 -28.32 -1.90 -3.75
C GLU A 212 -27.76 -0.70 -2.98
N SER A 213 -26.97 0.16 -3.63
CA SER A 213 -26.37 1.33 -2.99
C SER A 213 -27.36 2.43 -2.64
N GLU A 214 -28.56 2.42 -3.25
CA GLU A 214 -29.66 3.31 -2.88
C GLU A 214 -30.15 3.06 -1.44
N ASN A 215 -30.00 1.82 -0.96
CA ASN A 215 -30.45 1.39 0.36
C ASN A 215 -29.34 1.46 1.42
N TRP A 216 -28.11 1.85 1.05
CA TRP A 216 -27.01 1.99 2.01
C TRP A 216 -27.23 3.21 2.92
N VAL A 217 -26.75 3.10 4.16
CA VAL A 217 -26.71 4.23 5.09
C VAL A 217 -25.81 5.33 4.51
N LYS A 218 -26.30 6.56 4.46
CA LYS A 218 -25.55 7.70 3.93
C LYS A 218 -24.65 8.29 5.02
N HIS A 219 -23.37 8.33 4.73
CA HIS A 219 -22.32 8.85 5.62
C HIS A 219 -21.81 10.20 5.11
N GLU A 220 -22.65 11.24 5.18
CA GLU A 220 -22.32 12.56 4.61
C GLU A 220 -21.18 13.28 5.34
N ASN A 221 -20.91 12.91 6.60
CA ASN A 221 -19.79 13.42 7.41
C ASN A 221 -18.47 12.68 7.17
N GLU A 222 -18.46 11.66 6.32
CA GLU A 222 -17.25 10.94 5.92
C GLU A 222 -16.79 11.37 4.51
N LYS A 223 -15.49 11.26 4.25
CA LYS A 223 -14.94 11.33 2.89
C LYS A 223 -13.94 10.21 2.68
N TRP A 224 -14.17 9.38 1.66
CA TRP A 224 -13.32 8.25 1.33
C TRP A 224 -12.55 8.52 0.04
N ILE A 225 -11.23 8.40 0.11
CA ILE A 225 -10.29 8.68 -0.98
C ILE A 225 -9.43 7.43 -1.21
N PHE A 226 -9.25 7.06 -2.47
CA PHE A 226 -8.37 5.96 -2.88
C PHE A 226 -7.28 6.47 -3.82
N LEU A 227 -6.03 6.12 -3.57
CA LEU A 227 -4.91 6.39 -4.50
C LEU A 227 -4.32 5.04 -4.96
N ASN A 228 -4.37 4.81 -6.28
CA ASN A 228 -3.85 3.59 -6.89
C ASN A 228 -2.31 3.59 -6.97
N GLY A 229 -1.76 2.45 -7.36
CA GLY A 229 -0.33 2.32 -7.62
C GLY A 229 0.00 2.15 -9.10
N VAL A 230 1.21 1.62 -9.35
CA VAL A 230 1.78 1.38 -10.67
C VAL A 230 0.90 0.54 -11.57
N SER A 231 1.04 0.74 -12.88
CA SER A 231 0.39 -0.03 -13.94
C SER A 231 -1.14 0.04 -13.97
N VAL A 232 -1.77 0.95 -13.22
CA VAL A 232 -3.24 1.03 -13.17
C VAL A 232 -3.75 2.11 -14.12
N GLY A 233 -4.33 1.67 -15.24
CA GLY A 233 -5.12 2.52 -16.13
C GLY A 233 -6.50 2.84 -15.56
N SER A 234 -7.27 3.68 -16.27
CA SER A 234 -8.60 4.12 -15.85
C SER A 234 -9.59 2.97 -15.63
N HIS A 235 -9.50 1.94 -16.46
CA HIS A 235 -10.34 0.74 -16.37
C HIS A 235 -10.11 -0.04 -15.06
N TRP A 236 -8.86 -0.34 -14.72
CA TRP A 236 -8.52 -1.05 -13.48
C TRP A 236 -8.79 -0.20 -12.24
N LEU A 237 -8.55 1.12 -12.30
CA LEU A 237 -8.90 2.05 -11.23
C LEU A 237 -10.41 1.99 -10.92
N GLN A 238 -11.27 2.03 -11.95
CA GLN A 238 -12.71 1.93 -11.75
C GLN A 238 -13.11 0.60 -11.09
N GLY A 239 -12.47 -0.51 -11.47
CA GLY A 239 -12.64 -1.81 -10.81
C GLY A 239 -12.29 -1.75 -9.31
N ASN A 240 -11.19 -1.08 -8.94
CA ASN A 240 -10.78 -0.93 -7.54
C ASN A 240 -11.82 -0.12 -6.77
N LEU A 241 -12.29 1.00 -7.33
CA LEU A 241 -13.30 1.86 -6.70
C LEU A 241 -14.62 1.14 -6.48
N ASN A 242 -15.10 0.42 -7.49
CA ASN A 242 -16.35 -0.34 -7.40
C ASN A 242 -16.24 -1.44 -6.35
N ARG A 243 -15.10 -2.14 -6.29
CA ARG A 243 -14.85 -3.19 -5.32
C ARG A 243 -14.75 -2.66 -3.89
N LEU A 244 -14.05 -1.54 -3.68
CA LEU A 244 -13.93 -0.90 -2.37
C LEU A 244 -15.29 -0.35 -1.90
N SER A 245 -16.04 0.28 -2.81
CA SER A 245 -17.37 0.80 -2.50
C SER A 245 -18.33 -0.30 -2.03
N ARG A 246 -18.32 -1.47 -2.69
CA ARG A 246 -19.11 -2.64 -2.27
C ARG A 246 -18.64 -3.25 -0.95
N THR A 247 -17.35 -3.13 -0.63
CA THR A 247 -16.79 -3.63 0.64
C THR A 247 -17.26 -2.79 1.82
N PHE A 248 -17.19 -1.47 1.68
CA PHE A 248 -17.43 -0.55 2.78
C PHE A 248 -18.83 0.08 2.76
N HIS A 249 -19.59 -0.05 1.67
CA HIS A 249 -20.87 0.62 1.44
C HIS A 249 -20.79 2.15 1.52
N ARG A 250 -19.71 2.71 0.97
CA ARG A 250 -19.49 4.15 0.80
C ARG A 250 -19.15 4.48 -0.65
N PRO A 251 -19.50 5.68 -1.13
CA PRO A 251 -18.89 6.21 -2.35
C PRO A 251 -17.38 6.45 -2.12
N ILE A 252 -16.55 6.01 -3.06
CA ILE A 252 -15.09 6.15 -2.99
C ILE A 252 -14.61 7.03 -4.14
N THR A 253 -13.91 8.12 -3.79
CA THR A 253 -13.25 9.00 -4.75
C THR A 253 -11.84 8.46 -5.05
N GLY A 254 -11.57 8.07 -6.29
CA GLY A 254 -10.26 7.62 -6.73
C GLY A 254 -9.42 8.74 -7.32
N VAL A 255 -8.19 8.89 -6.86
CA VAL A 255 -7.16 9.74 -7.49
C VAL A 255 -6.32 8.85 -8.39
N HIS A 256 -6.20 9.26 -9.65
CA HIS A 256 -5.59 8.47 -10.69
C HIS A 256 -4.09 8.74 -10.80
N ASN A 257 -3.29 7.86 -10.23
CA ASN A 257 -1.87 7.74 -10.55
C ASN A 257 -1.75 7.10 -11.95
N LYS A 258 -1.39 7.92 -12.93
CA LYS A 258 -1.37 7.54 -14.35
C LYS A 258 -0.21 6.61 -14.65
N THR A 259 -0.47 5.57 -15.43
CA THR A 259 0.58 4.64 -15.83
C THR A 259 1.31 5.11 -17.10
N ALA A 260 2.63 5.03 -17.07
CA ALA A 260 3.53 5.07 -18.23
C ALA A 260 3.98 3.65 -18.65
N GLY A 261 3.37 2.61 -18.09
CA GLY A 261 3.71 1.20 -18.25
C GLY A 261 4.55 0.66 -17.08
N VAL A 262 4.35 -0.63 -16.76
CA VAL A 262 4.89 -1.31 -15.57
C VAL A 262 6.36 -0.99 -15.29
N ILE A 263 7.23 -1.03 -16.31
CA ILE A 263 8.67 -0.86 -16.13
C ILE A 263 9.01 0.59 -15.76
N PHE A 264 8.44 1.55 -16.48
CA PHE A 264 8.68 2.97 -16.22
C PHE A 264 8.03 3.44 -14.93
N ASP A 265 6.84 2.93 -14.59
CA ASP A 265 6.21 3.19 -13.29
C ASP A 265 7.09 2.66 -12.15
N THR A 266 7.67 1.47 -12.30
CA THR A 266 8.58 0.91 -11.28
C THR A 266 9.85 1.75 -11.12
N ILE A 267 10.42 2.25 -12.22
CA ILE A 267 11.57 3.16 -12.18
C ILE A 267 11.18 4.47 -11.51
N GLN A 268 10.03 5.05 -11.88
CA GLN A 268 9.50 6.25 -11.26
C GLN A 268 9.32 6.05 -9.74
N CYS A 269 8.69 4.95 -9.31
CA CYS A 269 8.55 4.60 -7.90
C CYS A 269 9.89 4.56 -7.16
N LEU A 270 10.93 3.95 -7.75
CA LEU A 270 12.27 3.88 -7.17
C LEU A 270 12.88 5.28 -7.01
N VAL A 271 12.78 6.11 -8.06
CA VAL A 271 13.34 7.47 -8.07
C VAL A 271 12.59 8.37 -7.09
N GLU A 272 11.25 8.28 -7.01
CA GLU A 272 10.42 9.00 -6.03
C GLU A 272 10.80 8.64 -4.61
N ARG A 273 10.98 7.34 -4.35
CA ARG A 273 11.32 6.83 -3.02
C ARG A 273 12.70 7.26 -2.54
N CYS A 274 13.64 7.40 -3.47
CA CYS A 274 15.01 7.79 -3.17
C CYS A 274 15.18 9.31 -3.08
N PHE A 275 14.47 10.09 -3.89
CA PHE A 275 14.68 11.54 -3.99
C PHE A 275 13.55 12.39 -3.41
N TYR A 276 12.47 11.76 -2.97
CA TYR A 276 11.38 12.43 -2.26
C TYR A 276 10.82 13.62 -3.07
N PHE A 277 10.40 13.35 -4.31
CA PHE A 277 9.71 14.34 -5.13
C PHE A 277 8.25 13.92 -5.31
N GLY A 278 7.35 14.91 -5.38
CA GLY A 278 5.93 14.65 -5.59
C GLY A 278 5.52 14.83 -7.04
N THR A 279 4.68 13.92 -7.52
CA THR A 279 4.07 13.93 -8.85
C THR A 279 2.84 14.82 -8.92
N THR A 280 2.22 14.90 -10.10
CA THR A 280 0.98 15.66 -10.29
C THR A 280 -0.18 15.02 -9.52
N ASP A 281 -0.32 13.70 -9.60
CA ASP A 281 -1.30 12.89 -8.86
C ASP A 281 -1.09 12.97 -7.34
N THR A 282 0.15 12.96 -6.85
CA THR A 282 0.47 13.24 -5.43
C THR A 282 -0.10 14.59 -4.99
N ARG A 283 0.07 15.64 -5.81
CA ARG A 283 -0.43 17.00 -5.51
C ARG A 283 -1.95 17.09 -5.58
N GLU A 284 -2.58 16.44 -6.55
CA GLU A 284 -4.04 16.38 -6.69
C GLU A 284 -4.66 15.65 -5.48
N CYS A 285 -4.07 14.52 -5.07
CA CYS A 285 -4.49 13.77 -3.90
C CYS A 285 -4.35 14.60 -2.61
N TYR A 286 -3.19 15.26 -2.43
CA TYR A 286 -2.97 16.18 -1.31
C TYR A 286 -4.07 17.25 -1.24
N ALA A 287 -4.42 17.89 -2.37
CA ALA A 287 -5.43 18.95 -2.39
C ALA A 287 -6.82 18.44 -1.96
N LEU A 288 -7.20 17.23 -2.40
CA LEU A 288 -8.47 16.61 -1.99
C LEU A 288 -8.49 16.29 -0.50
N ILE A 289 -7.40 15.74 0.04
CA ILE A 289 -7.32 15.38 1.47
C ILE A 289 -7.28 16.64 2.32
N ALA A 290 -6.46 17.62 1.97
CA ALA A 290 -6.36 18.88 2.71
C ALA A 290 -7.71 19.61 2.74
N GLY A 291 -8.42 19.65 1.61
CA GLY A 291 -9.78 20.21 1.53
C GLY A 291 -10.78 19.45 2.40
N ALA A 292 -10.76 18.12 2.35
CA ALA A 292 -11.68 17.28 3.14
C ALA A 292 -11.41 17.34 4.65
N VAL A 293 -10.14 17.42 5.05
CA VAL A 293 -9.73 17.50 6.46
C VAL A 293 -10.08 18.86 7.06
N ALA A 294 -9.93 19.94 6.28
CA ALA A 294 -10.28 21.30 6.68
C ALA A 294 -11.79 21.55 6.72
N ASP A 295 -12.60 20.72 6.05
CA ASP A 295 -14.06 20.85 6.02
C ASP A 295 -14.66 20.56 7.42
N PRO A 296 -15.36 21.53 8.04
CA PRO A 296 -16.00 21.32 9.33
C PRO A 296 -17.20 20.36 9.27
N ALA A 297 -17.79 20.12 8.10
CA ALA A 297 -18.86 19.14 7.92
C ALA A 297 -18.34 17.69 7.89
N LYS A 298 -17.02 17.51 7.78
CA LYS A 298 -16.37 16.20 7.79
C LYS A 298 -15.79 15.91 9.15
N ASP A 299 -16.24 14.80 9.73
CA ASP A 299 -15.71 14.28 10.99
C ASP A 299 -14.58 13.27 10.74
N ARG A 300 -14.61 12.62 9.57
CA ARG A 300 -13.68 11.55 9.20
C ARG A 300 -13.28 11.62 7.73
N VAL A 301 -11.98 11.47 7.49
CA VAL A 301 -11.40 11.37 6.16
C VAL A 301 -10.61 10.07 6.09
N VAL A 302 -11.06 9.15 5.25
CA VAL A 302 -10.44 7.83 5.09
C VAL A 302 -9.64 7.80 3.80
N LEU A 303 -8.34 7.54 3.92
CA LEU A 303 -7.40 7.44 2.80
C LEU A 303 -6.95 5.98 2.63
N ILE A 304 -7.30 5.38 1.50
CA ILE A 304 -6.87 4.04 1.11
C ILE A 304 -5.77 4.15 0.06
N LEU A 305 -4.65 3.47 0.28
CA LEU A 305 -3.46 3.55 -0.56
C LEU A 305 -3.03 2.16 -1.04
N HIS A 306 -2.67 2.04 -2.32
CA HIS A 306 -2.21 0.77 -2.89
C HIS A 306 -0.80 0.88 -3.47
N SER A 307 0.09 -0.07 -3.15
CA SER A 307 1.38 -0.22 -3.84
C SER A 307 2.21 1.08 -3.80
N GLN A 308 2.59 1.66 -4.95
CA GLN A 308 3.21 3.00 -5.05
C GLN A 308 2.36 4.12 -4.45
N GLY A 309 1.02 4.05 -4.51
CA GLY A 309 0.17 5.02 -3.82
C GLY A 309 0.43 5.07 -2.31
N GLY A 310 0.96 3.99 -1.72
CA GLY A 310 1.44 3.99 -0.34
C GLY A 310 2.69 4.85 -0.11
N LEU A 311 3.62 4.86 -1.06
CA LEU A 311 4.77 5.76 -1.09
C LEU A 311 4.31 7.22 -1.26
N GLU A 312 3.49 7.50 -2.26
CA GLU A 312 2.94 8.84 -2.51
C GLU A 312 2.17 9.35 -1.27
N GLY A 313 1.40 8.47 -0.62
CA GLY A 313 0.71 8.78 0.62
C GLY A 313 1.63 9.09 1.80
N SER A 314 2.84 8.52 1.87
CA SER A 314 3.84 8.91 2.88
C SER A 314 4.33 10.35 2.67
N ILE A 315 4.55 10.74 1.41
CA ILE A 315 4.94 12.10 1.02
C ILE A 315 3.79 13.08 1.32
N ILE A 316 2.56 12.72 0.91
CA ILE A 316 1.36 13.53 1.18
C ILE A 316 1.18 13.74 2.67
N LEU A 317 1.37 12.70 3.49
CA LEU A 317 1.22 12.79 4.93
C LEU A 317 2.23 13.79 5.54
N ASP A 318 3.49 13.74 5.14
CA ASP A 318 4.49 14.70 5.60
C ASP A 318 4.15 16.15 5.17
N TRP A 319 3.59 16.34 3.97
CA TRP A 319 3.08 17.64 3.54
C TRP A 319 1.87 18.09 4.36
N LEU A 320 0.97 17.17 4.72
CA LEU A 320 -0.18 17.46 5.57
C LEU A 320 0.26 17.83 6.99
N LEU A 321 1.23 17.10 7.57
CA LEU A 321 1.81 17.36 8.88
C LEU A 321 2.48 18.75 8.98
N SER A 322 3.00 19.26 7.87
CA SER A 322 3.62 20.59 7.82
C SER A 322 2.64 21.75 7.60
N HIS A 323 1.47 21.51 6.99
CA HIS A 323 0.54 22.57 6.58
C HIS A 323 -0.80 22.59 7.33
N CYS A 324 -1.31 21.44 7.76
CA CYS A 324 -2.63 21.33 8.38
C CYS A 324 -2.54 21.42 9.91
N ALA A 325 -3.58 21.98 10.54
CA ALA A 325 -3.64 22.01 12.00
C ALA A 325 -3.82 20.59 12.56
N ARG A 326 -3.12 20.27 13.66
CA ARG A 326 -3.16 18.95 14.30
C ARG A 326 -4.58 18.48 14.64
N LYS A 327 -5.44 19.40 15.07
CA LYS A 327 -6.86 19.12 15.37
C LYS A 327 -7.61 18.55 14.17
N ASP A 328 -7.28 19.00 12.96
CA ASP A 328 -7.98 18.60 11.74
C ASP A 328 -7.39 17.28 11.24
N LEU A 329 -6.05 17.13 11.32
CA LEU A 329 -5.37 15.87 10.99
C LEU A 329 -5.82 14.67 11.82
N LYS A 330 -6.39 14.91 13.01
CA LYS A 330 -6.97 13.86 13.84
C LYS A 330 -8.13 13.12 13.16
N LYS A 331 -8.82 13.78 12.22
CA LYS A 331 -9.92 13.19 11.42
C LYS A 331 -9.43 12.19 10.36
N LEU A 332 -8.13 12.21 10.05
CA LEU A 332 -7.53 11.41 8.98
C LEU A 332 -7.24 9.98 9.46
N GLU A 333 -7.71 9.00 8.71
CA GLU A 333 -7.44 7.57 8.90
C GLU A 333 -6.81 7.02 7.62
N ILE A 334 -5.67 6.33 7.72
CA ILE A 334 -4.88 5.88 6.57
C ILE A 334 -4.75 4.35 6.56
N TYR A 335 -5.09 3.74 5.43
CA TYR A 335 -5.07 2.30 5.25
C TYR A 335 -4.29 1.93 3.99
N THR A 336 -3.20 1.20 4.14
CA THR A 336 -2.34 0.89 2.99
C THR A 336 -2.31 -0.60 2.69
N PHE A 337 -2.28 -0.97 1.42
CA PHE A 337 -2.14 -2.34 0.95
C PHE A 337 -0.94 -2.49 0.04
N GLY A 338 -0.08 -3.48 0.30
CA GLY A 338 1.10 -3.72 -0.53
C GLY A 338 2.08 -2.53 -0.57
N ASN A 339 2.14 -1.73 0.51
CA ASN A 339 2.75 -0.41 0.53
C ASN A 339 4.25 -0.40 0.16
N ALA A 340 4.60 0.37 -0.87
CA ALA A 340 5.96 0.56 -1.39
C ALA A 340 6.80 1.59 -0.61
N ALA A 341 6.24 2.31 0.35
CA ALA A 341 6.96 3.35 1.10
C ALA A 341 8.17 2.77 1.86
N ASN A 342 9.17 3.63 2.09
CA ASN A 342 10.30 3.35 2.98
C ASN A 342 10.16 4.01 4.36
N HIS A 343 9.22 4.93 4.51
CA HIS A 343 8.89 5.57 5.77
C HIS A 343 7.39 5.86 5.84
N PHE A 344 6.89 6.13 7.05
CA PHE A 344 5.54 6.62 7.28
C PHE A 344 5.51 7.33 8.63
N ASN A 345 5.33 8.65 8.65
CA ASN A 345 5.45 9.42 9.88
C ASN A 345 4.10 9.69 10.53
N ASN A 346 4.02 9.51 11.84
CA ASN A 346 2.91 9.98 12.65
C ASN A 346 3.46 10.43 14.01
N PRO A 347 3.77 11.72 14.18
CA PRO A 347 4.32 12.22 15.43
C PRO A 347 3.36 11.95 16.60
N LYS A 348 3.95 11.51 17.71
CA LYS A 348 3.24 11.33 18.98
C LYS A 348 3.00 12.68 19.66
N ILE A 349 1.79 12.88 20.18
CA ILE A 349 1.42 14.05 20.98
C ILE A 349 1.60 13.70 22.47
N ASP A 350 0.95 12.63 22.91
CA ASP A 350 0.93 12.13 24.28
C ASP A 350 0.97 10.59 24.30
N GLU A 351 1.05 9.95 25.47
CA GLU A 351 1.02 8.48 25.57
C GLU A 351 -0.21 7.86 24.90
N GLY A 352 0.03 7.11 23.81
CA GLY A 352 -1.04 6.49 23.02
C GLY A 352 -1.76 7.44 22.07
N GLU A 353 -1.37 8.72 22.01
CA GLU A 353 -2.01 9.72 21.17
C GLU A 353 -1.09 10.23 20.06
N TYR A 354 -1.60 10.19 18.83
CA TYR A 354 -0.90 10.61 17.62
C TYR A 354 -1.62 11.75 16.89
N VAL A 355 -0.88 12.47 16.04
CA VAL A 355 -1.42 13.58 15.22
C VAL A 355 -2.48 13.10 14.24
N VAL A 356 -2.20 12.04 13.50
CA VAL A 356 -3.18 11.37 12.63
C VAL A 356 -4.01 10.41 13.45
N GLY A 357 -5.31 10.35 13.18
CA GLY A 357 -6.28 9.55 13.94
C GLY A 357 -5.96 8.07 13.94
N HIS A 358 -5.64 7.49 12.77
CA HIS A 358 -5.36 6.06 12.66
C HIS A 358 -4.49 5.70 11.44
N ILE A 359 -3.61 4.70 11.57
CA ILE A 359 -2.80 4.18 10.45
C ILE A 359 -2.69 2.66 10.54
N GLU A 360 -3.04 1.96 9.46
CA GLU A 360 -2.85 0.52 9.32
C GLU A 360 -2.25 0.14 7.96
N HIS A 361 -1.47 -0.93 7.98
CA HIS A 361 -0.82 -1.50 6.81
C HIS A 361 -1.17 -2.97 6.67
N TYR A 362 -1.41 -3.41 5.44
CA TYR A 362 -1.78 -4.76 5.10
C TYR A 362 -0.84 -5.31 4.04
N ALA A 363 -0.29 -6.50 4.26
CA ALA A 363 0.63 -7.14 3.33
C ALA A 363 0.50 -8.65 3.32
N ASN A 364 0.74 -9.28 2.17
CA ASN A 364 1.02 -10.71 2.09
C ASN A 364 2.53 -10.96 2.27
N ASP A 365 2.89 -12.09 2.88
CA ASP A 365 4.31 -12.47 3.10
C ASP A 365 5.11 -12.65 1.80
N GLY A 366 4.47 -13.14 0.75
CA GLY A 366 5.03 -13.27 -0.58
C GLY A 366 4.81 -12.06 -1.50
N ASP A 367 4.33 -10.92 -1.00
CA ASP A 367 4.17 -9.70 -1.80
C ASP A 367 5.53 -9.02 -2.01
N PHE A 368 5.97 -8.95 -3.27
CA PHE A 368 7.23 -8.29 -3.63
C PHE A 368 7.27 -6.82 -3.19
N VAL A 369 6.21 -6.05 -3.47
CA VAL A 369 6.19 -4.60 -3.23
C VAL A 369 6.20 -4.34 -1.73
N ALA A 370 5.42 -5.08 -0.94
CA ALA A 370 5.44 -4.95 0.51
C ALA A 370 6.79 -5.36 1.12
N GLU A 371 7.47 -6.37 0.57
CA GLU A 371 8.80 -6.81 1.01
C GLU A 371 9.94 -5.89 0.53
N TRP A 372 9.67 -5.08 -0.49
CA TRP A 372 10.54 -3.98 -0.90
C TRP A 372 10.24 -2.69 -0.13
N GLY A 373 9.03 -2.55 0.43
CA GLY A 373 8.55 -1.42 1.25
C GLY A 373 8.22 -1.83 2.68
N VAL A 374 6.96 -1.65 3.09
CA VAL A 374 6.50 -1.67 4.50
C VAL A 374 7.03 -2.83 5.34
N THR A 375 7.01 -4.06 4.81
CA THR A 375 7.42 -5.26 5.55
C THR A 375 8.91 -5.24 5.86
N HIS A 376 9.73 -4.74 4.93
CA HIS A 376 11.18 -4.62 5.14
C HIS A 376 11.48 -3.57 6.20
N PHE A 377 10.96 -2.36 6.03
CA PHE A 377 11.28 -1.24 6.92
C PHE A 377 10.72 -1.44 8.33
N LYS A 378 9.51 -2.01 8.48
CA LYS A 378 8.98 -2.44 9.80
C LYS A 378 9.86 -3.47 10.48
N SER A 379 10.36 -4.47 9.73
CA SER A 379 11.26 -5.49 10.28
C SER A 379 12.57 -4.87 10.75
N LEU A 380 13.16 -3.94 9.98
CA LEU A 380 14.39 -3.24 10.36
C LEU A 380 14.21 -2.45 11.67
N ILE A 381 13.14 -1.67 11.79
CA ILE A 381 12.84 -0.87 12.99
C ILE A 381 12.70 -1.76 14.23
N SER A 382 12.03 -2.90 14.08
CA SER A 382 11.90 -3.89 15.16
C SER A 382 13.24 -4.46 15.61
N GLU A 383 14.13 -4.80 14.67
CA GLU A 383 15.48 -5.30 14.97
C GLU A 383 16.29 -4.23 15.71
N GLN A 384 16.29 -3.00 15.21
CA GLN A 384 16.94 -1.85 15.85
C GLN A 384 16.42 -1.59 17.27
N THR A 385 15.11 -1.67 17.47
CA THR A 385 14.49 -1.52 18.80
C THR A 385 14.98 -2.60 19.77
N LYS A 386 15.09 -3.85 19.32
CA LYS A 386 15.58 -4.97 20.15
C LYS A 386 17.04 -4.77 20.52
N GLU A 387 17.86 -4.35 19.57
CA GLU A 387 19.27 -4.03 19.81
C GLU A 387 19.41 -2.88 20.82
N ALA A 388 18.67 -1.78 20.65
CA ALA A 388 18.66 -0.65 21.57
C ALA A 388 18.26 -1.07 23.00
N LYS A 389 17.21 -1.90 23.15
CA LYS A 389 16.80 -2.46 24.45
C LYS A 389 17.87 -3.36 25.08
N ASN A 390 18.57 -4.15 24.27
CA ASN A 390 19.66 -5.02 24.75
C ASN A 390 20.91 -4.23 25.14
N HIS A 391 21.23 -3.15 24.41
CA HIS A 391 22.33 -2.24 24.73
C HIS A 391 22.05 -1.43 25.99
N SER A 392 20.84 -0.89 26.17
CA SER A 392 20.41 -0.22 27.41
C SER A 392 20.61 -1.11 28.65
N LYS A 393 20.31 -2.41 28.53
CA LYS A 393 20.54 -3.40 29.61
C LYS A 393 22.02 -3.73 29.88
N LYS A 394 22.91 -3.55 28.89
CA LYS A 394 24.36 -3.77 29.04
C LYS A 394 25.14 -2.49 29.38
N SER A 395 24.54 -1.31 29.24
CA SER A 395 25.21 0.00 29.30
C SER A 395 25.41 0.59 30.72
N HIS A 396 25.40 -0.22 31.78
CA HIS A 396 26.00 0.20 33.05
C HIS A 396 27.53 0.03 33.09
N ARG A 397 28.18 -0.32 31.97
CA ARG A 397 29.62 -0.56 31.95
C ARG A 397 30.26 -0.17 30.61
N HIS A 398 30.76 1.08 30.54
CA HIS A 398 31.51 1.73 29.44
C HIS A 398 30.68 2.05 28.17
N LYS A 399 30.87 3.17 27.44
CA LYS A 399 32.13 3.82 27.06
C LYS A 399 31.85 5.20 26.43
N ARG A 400 32.81 6.14 26.60
CA ARG A 400 32.97 7.39 25.82
C ARG A 400 32.71 7.14 24.32
N GLN A 401 31.71 7.79 23.74
CA GLN A 401 31.57 7.93 22.29
C GLN A 401 32.45 9.11 21.83
N SER A 402 33.21 8.91 20.75
CA SER A 402 34.10 9.93 20.18
C SER A 402 33.31 10.96 19.37
N HIS A 403 33.84 12.19 19.29
CA HIS A 403 33.31 13.29 18.47
C HIS A 403 33.07 12.89 16.99
N GLU A 404 33.86 11.94 16.46
CA GLU A 404 33.66 11.35 15.12
C GLU A 404 32.35 10.58 14.98
N THR A 405 31.82 9.97 16.04
CA THR A 405 30.57 9.19 15.98
C THR A 405 29.37 10.12 15.89
N ALA A 406 29.38 11.23 16.63
CA ALA A 406 28.37 12.28 16.57
C ALA A 406 28.42 13.04 15.23
N ILE A 407 29.61 13.33 14.70
CA ILE A 407 29.76 13.92 13.36
C ILE A 407 29.31 12.93 12.28
N ALA A 408 29.67 11.64 12.36
CA ALA A 408 29.18 10.61 11.45
C ALA A 408 27.65 10.49 11.51
N SER A 409 27.05 10.68 12.68
CA SER A 409 25.60 10.72 12.89
C SER A 409 24.94 11.94 12.24
N ILE A 410 25.52 13.12 12.42
CA ILE A 410 25.09 14.37 11.76
C ILE A 410 25.30 14.32 10.23
N LEU A 411 26.34 13.63 9.77
CA LEU A 411 26.68 13.47 8.36
C LEU A 411 25.92 12.30 7.68
N GLY A 412 24.98 11.64 8.37
CA GLY A 412 24.15 10.58 7.79
C GLY A 412 24.87 9.24 7.56
N VAL A 413 26.01 9.01 8.23
CA VAL A 413 26.83 7.78 8.13
C VAL A 413 26.44 6.75 9.20
N THR A 414 25.49 7.07 10.09
CA THR A 414 24.97 6.15 11.12
C THR A 414 23.98 5.12 10.56
N PRO A 415 23.75 4.01 11.30
CA PRO A 415 22.79 2.99 10.92
C PRO A 415 21.40 3.61 10.69
N ARG A 416 20.83 3.35 9.50
CA ARG A 416 19.49 3.78 9.04
C ARG A 416 18.49 4.01 10.17
N GLN A 417 18.15 5.27 10.47
CA GLN A 417 16.92 5.54 11.20
C GLN A 417 15.78 5.51 10.20
N ASN A 418 14.93 4.50 10.31
CA ASN A 418 13.69 4.43 9.56
C ASN A 418 12.56 4.70 10.54
N ASN A 419 11.59 5.53 10.16
CA ASN A 419 10.34 5.63 10.89
C ASN A 419 9.20 5.10 10.03
N PHE A 420 8.39 4.22 10.61
CA PHE A 420 7.25 3.64 9.93
C PHE A 420 6.18 3.41 10.98
N ASN A 421 5.31 4.38 11.21
CA ASN A 421 4.20 4.35 12.17
C ASN A 421 3.06 3.43 11.70
N GLY A 422 2.03 3.22 12.52
CA GLY A 422 0.85 2.40 12.19
C GLY A 422 1.00 0.90 12.48
N LEU A 423 -0.11 0.16 12.48
CA LEU A 423 -0.10 -1.30 12.73
C LEU A 423 0.05 -2.07 11.41
N LEU A 424 1.03 -2.99 11.31
CA LEU A 424 1.15 -3.86 10.13
C LEU A 424 0.53 -5.23 10.41
N PHE A 425 -0.46 -5.62 9.60
CA PHE A 425 -1.03 -6.95 9.52
C PHE A 425 -0.42 -7.72 8.33
N LYS A 426 0.46 -8.67 8.63
CA LYS A 426 1.15 -9.50 7.64
C LYS A 426 0.50 -10.88 7.54
N ASN A 427 -0.04 -11.21 6.37
CA ASN A 427 -0.68 -12.49 6.09
C ASN A 427 0.38 -13.57 5.78
N LYS A 428 0.66 -14.42 6.77
CA LYS A 428 1.79 -15.36 6.73
C LYS A 428 1.58 -16.46 5.69
N GLY A 429 2.63 -16.76 4.92
CA GLY A 429 2.60 -17.83 3.92
C GLY A 429 1.69 -17.59 2.72
N LYS A 430 1.04 -16.43 2.62
CA LYS A 430 0.25 -16.04 1.43
C LYS A 430 1.11 -15.21 0.48
N TRP A 431 0.88 -15.38 -0.81
CA TRP A 431 1.67 -14.75 -1.88
C TRP A 431 0.84 -13.81 -2.75
N GLY A 432 1.50 -12.92 -3.47
CA GLY A 432 0.88 -12.03 -4.44
C GLY A 432 0.47 -10.67 -3.87
N HIS A 433 0.22 -9.73 -4.77
CA HIS A 433 0.22 -8.30 -4.47
C HIS A 433 -1.11 -7.82 -3.90
N LEU A 434 -1.14 -7.53 -2.60
CA LEU A 434 -2.39 -7.34 -1.87
C LEU A 434 -3.12 -6.05 -2.30
N LEU A 435 -4.42 -6.19 -2.58
CA LEU A 435 -5.35 -5.20 -3.15
C LEU A 435 -5.40 -5.12 -4.69
N ASN A 436 -4.62 -5.94 -5.42
CA ASN A 436 -5.22 -6.41 -6.68
C ASN A 436 -6.51 -7.13 -6.29
N GLN A 437 -7.60 -6.85 -7.01
CA GLN A 437 -8.97 -7.18 -6.66
C GLN A 437 -9.12 -8.67 -6.34
N HIS A 438 -8.41 -9.52 -7.08
CA HIS A 438 -8.36 -10.95 -6.83
C HIS A 438 -7.72 -11.33 -5.47
N TYR A 439 -6.72 -10.59 -4.97
CA TYR A 439 -6.12 -10.73 -3.63
C TYR A 439 -6.93 -10.11 -2.50
N LEU A 440 -7.76 -9.11 -2.80
CA LEU A 440 -8.60 -8.49 -1.78
C LEU A 440 -9.65 -9.47 -1.25
N ASP A 441 -10.09 -10.44 -2.06
CA ASP A 441 -11.03 -11.47 -1.62
C ASP A 441 -10.48 -12.37 -0.49
N ARG A 442 -9.16 -12.47 -0.34
CA ARG A 442 -8.56 -13.25 0.76
C ARG A 442 -8.76 -12.61 2.13
N ILE A 443 -8.86 -11.29 2.17
CA ILE A 443 -8.96 -10.52 3.41
C ILE A 443 -10.34 -9.89 3.60
N LEU A 444 -11.04 -9.61 2.51
CA LEU A 444 -12.38 -9.01 2.43
C LEU A 444 -13.22 -9.76 1.37
N PRO A 445 -13.63 -10.99 1.68
CA PRO A 445 -14.35 -11.85 0.74
C PRO A 445 -15.75 -11.30 0.47
N LEU A 446 -16.11 -11.10 -0.79
CA LEU A 446 -17.47 -10.69 -1.13
C LEU A 446 -18.46 -11.85 -1.04
N ASN A 447 -19.71 -11.53 -0.68
CA ASN A 447 -20.84 -12.45 -0.61
C ASN A 447 -21.25 -12.99 -1.98
N ASN A 448 -22.20 -13.94 -1.99
CA ASN A 448 -22.64 -14.60 -3.23
C ASN A 448 -23.26 -13.63 -4.25
N THR A 449 -23.67 -12.43 -3.85
CA THR A 449 -24.24 -11.40 -4.75
C THR A 449 -23.23 -10.33 -5.13
N LEU A 450 -22.00 -10.38 -4.62
CA LEU A 450 -20.95 -9.36 -4.80
C LEU A 450 -21.39 -7.96 -4.36
N THR A 451 -22.22 -7.86 -3.32
CA THR A 451 -22.77 -6.60 -2.81
C THR A 451 -22.22 -6.19 -1.45
N GLY A 452 -21.53 -7.08 -0.75
CA GLY A 452 -20.97 -6.84 0.58
C GLY A 452 -20.00 -7.94 1.00
N VAL A 453 -19.32 -7.74 2.13
CA VAL A 453 -18.36 -8.69 2.71
C VAL A 453 -19.08 -9.80 3.47
N VAL A 454 -18.60 -11.05 3.36
CA VAL A 454 -19.11 -12.18 4.15
C VAL A 454 -18.64 -12.08 5.59
N GLU A 455 -19.55 -12.25 6.54
CA GLU A 455 -19.27 -12.26 7.98
C GLU A 455 -19.54 -13.65 8.58
N GLY A 456 -18.62 -14.18 9.39
CA GLY A 456 -18.84 -15.40 10.18
C GLY A 456 -18.68 -16.75 9.46
N LYS A 457 -19.12 -17.84 10.10
CA LYS A 457 -18.93 -19.25 9.67
C LYS A 457 -19.68 -19.67 8.39
N GLU A 458 -20.44 -18.78 7.78
CA GLU A 458 -21.31 -19.10 6.63
C GLU A 458 -20.58 -19.27 5.30
N GLY A 459 -19.27 -18.98 5.24
CA GLY A 459 -18.55 -19.17 3.99
C GLY A 459 -17.40 -20.15 4.04
N ARG A 460 -16.94 -20.40 2.82
CA ARG A 460 -16.65 -21.74 2.36
C ARG A 460 -15.22 -22.11 2.75
N GLY A 461 -15.07 -22.94 3.77
CA GLY A 461 -13.92 -23.81 3.99
C GLY A 461 -12.56 -23.18 4.34
N HIS A 462 -12.39 -21.86 4.27
CA HIS A 462 -11.17 -21.17 4.70
C HIS A 462 -11.46 -20.34 5.96
N LYS A 463 -10.68 -20.53 7.03
CA LYS A 463 -10.71 -19.62 8.17
C LYS A 463 -10.30 -18.24 7.67
N TYR A 464 -11.22 -17.28 7.75
CA TYR A 464 -11.04 -15.95 7.20
C TYR A 464 -9.87 -15.21 7.84
N PHE A 465 -9.23 -14.32 7.08
CA PHE A 465 -8.26 -13.36 7.61
C PHE A 465 -8.82 -12.58 8.82
N LEU A 466 -10.10 -12.20 8.75
CA LEU A 466 -10.85 -11.55 9.84
C LEU A 466 -10.89 -12.39 11.12
N ASP A 467 -11.02 -13.71 10.97
CA ASP A 467 -11.08 -14.69 12.06
C ASP A 467 -9.71 -15.24 12.47
N ALA A 468 -8.66 -14.89 11.74
CA ALA A 468 -7.32 -15.39 11.99
C ALA A 468 -6.83 -14.89 13.35
N THR A 469 -6.23 -15.80 14.11
CA THR A 469 -5.59 -15.45 15.37
C THR A 469 -4.35 -14.63 15.05
N MET A 470 -4.26 -13.44 15.65
CA MET A 470 -3.04 -12.66 15.53
C MET A 470 -1.92 -13.33 16.32
N VAL A 471 -0.79 -13.48 15.67
CA VAL A 471 0.43 -13.97 16.29
C VAL A 471 1.45 -12.83 16.32
N GLN A 472 2.29 -12.85 17.35
CA GLN A 472 3.32 -11.85 17.49
C GLN A 472 4.34 -12.00 16.35
N GLY A 473 4.46 -10.99 15.50
CA GLY A 473 5.54 -10.90 14.52
C GLY A 473 6.88 -10.71 15.23
N ARG A 474 7.99 -10.73 14.47
CA ARG A 474 9.29 -10.29 15.00
C ARG A 474 9.21 -8.77 15.25
N GLY A 475 8.63 -8.31 16.36
CA GLY A 475 8.50 -6.86 16.65
C GLY A 475 7.51 -6.33 17.70
N LEU A 476 6.99 -7.18 18.60
CA LEU A 476 6.20 -6.83 19.81
C LEU A 476 4.76 -6.29 19.61
N ARG A 477 3.79 -7.10 20.07
CA ARG A 477 2.68 -6.76 20.99
C ARG A 477 2.53 -7.96 21.95
N LYS A 478 2.15 -7.73 23.21
CA LYS A 478 1.87 -8.79 24.20
C LYS A 478 0.54 -9.45 23.82
N GLY A 479 0.57 -10.75 23.55
CA GLY A 479 -0.56 -11.46 22.95
C GLY A 479 -1.82 -11.44 23.81
N ASP A 480 -2.84 -10.75 23.32
CA ASP A 480 -4.17 -11.32 23.37
C ASP A 480 -4.36 -12.13 22.10
N LYS A 481 -4.89 -13.35 22.22
CA LYS A 481 -5.28 -14.20 21.09
C LYS A 481 -6.52 -13.63 20.38
N ASN A 482 -6.60 -12.31 20.26
CA ASN A 482 -7.69 -11.60 19.64
C ASN A 482 -7.67 -11.89 18.13
N LYS A 483 -8.85 -11.79 17.53
CA LYS A 483 -9.03 -11.92 16.09
C LYS A 483 -8.68 -10.59 15.43
N VAL A 484 -8.23 -10.65 14.17
CA VAL A 484 -7.96 -9.45 13.37
C VAL A 484 -9.19 -8.53 13.31
N ALA A 485 -10.40 -9.09 13.19
CA ALA A 485 -11.65 -8.32 13.17
C ALA A 485 -11.89 -7.44 14.40
N ASN A 486 -11.31 -7.79 15.55
CA ASN A 486 -11.50 -7.05 16.79
C ASN A 486 -10.53 -5.87 16.90
N GLU A 487 -9.35 -5.96 16.27
CA GLU A 487 -8.28 -4.95 16.39
C GLU A 487 -8.18 -4.05 15.17
N SER A 488 -8.45 -4.56 13.97
CA SER A 488 -8.42 -3.76 12.76
C SER A 488 -9.61 -2.80 12.74
N ARG A 489 -9.31 -1.51 12.72
CA ARG A 489 -10.32 -0.46 12.59
C ARG A 489 -10.96 -0.48 11.21
N LEU A 490 -10.20 -0.78 10.16
CA LEU A 490 -10.75 -0.88 8.81
C LEU A 490 -11.86 -1.92 8.72
N TRP A 491 -11.72 -3.03 9.44
CA TRP A 491 -12.70 -4.11 9.42
C TRP A 491 -14.01 -3.75 10.14
N GLN A 492 -13.98 -2.75 11.01
CA GLN A 492 -15.19 -2.21 11.64
C GLN A 492 -16.03 -1.40 10.65
N TYR A 493 -15.51 -1.05 9.47
CA TYR A 493 -16.25 -0.35 8.42
C TYR A 493 -16.99 -1.26 7.44
N ILE A 494 -16.74 -2.57 7.45
CA ILE A 494 -17.32 -3.45 6.41
C ILE A 494 -18.85 -3.42 6.46
N ASN A 495 -19.47 -3.50 5.28
CA ASN A 495 -20.92 -3.50 5.13
C ASN A 495 -21.62 -2.26 5.73
N GLY A 496 -21.01 -1.07 5.60
CA GLY A 496 -21.64 0.19 6.01
C GLY A 496 -21.53 0.51 7.50
N ARG A 497 -20.87 -0.34 8.29
CA ARG A 497 -20.67 -0.15 9.75
C ARG A 497 -19.72 0.98 10.07
N GLU A 498 -19.75 1.48 11.30
CA GLU A 498 -18.85 2.53 11.80
C GLU A 498 -18.03 2.04 13.01
N PRO A 499 -16.72 2.35 13.07
CA PRO A 499 -15.89 2.08 14.24
C PRO A 499 -16.45 2.74 15.50
N GLY A 500 -16.49 1.99 16.60
CA GLY A 500 -17.05 2.46 17.87
C GLY A 500 -18.49 2.03 18.14
N MET A 501 -19.20 1.42 17.17
CA MET A 501 -20.43 0.67 17.43
C MET A 501 -20.13 -0.79 17.79
N VAL A 502 -19.47 -1.04 18.93
CA VAL A 502 -19.40 -2.39 19.53
C VAL A 502 -19.74 -2.28 21.02
N ASN A 503 -21.05 -2.26 21.29
CA ASN A 503 -21.76 -3.05 22.31
C ASN A 503 -23.14 -2.42 22.55
N GLY A 504 -24.14 -2.94 21.85
CA GLY A 504 -25.55 -2.67 22.08
C GLY A 504 -26.35 -3.95 21.93
N ASN A 505 -26.25 -4.78 22.98
CA ASN A 505 -26.97 -6.04 23.26
C ASN A 505 -26.58 -7.30 22.48
#